data_AF-A0A9D8MIZ6-F1
#
_entry.id   AF-A0A9D8MIZ6-F1
#
_cell.length_a   1.000
_cell.length_b   1.000
_cell.length_c   1.000
_cell.angle_alpha   90.00
_cell.angle_beta   90.00
_cell.angle_gamma   90.00
#
_symmetry.space_group_name_H-M   'P 1'
#
loop_
_entity.id
_entity.type
_entity.pdbx_description
1 polymer ?
#
loop_
_entity_poly.entity_id
_entity_poly.type
_entity_poly.pdbx_seq_one_letter_code
_entity_poly.pdbx_strand_id
1 'polypeptide(L)'
;MRLALLPVLACTTVFLQGCACSMKEDMAELQKENLDLNRDLMGREIALHDKDVEIKLLKKDMEARDTRNEEKKKEMEKKIAELESKLARSVSIDLFFKGNPFNIEMPPEILDIWLKENRPPENPTKAQLKAFADKLPSVARYGNYEITRRKLLAQVHELPEDFLKDLILADTQNVLGFIFEDAARGMDKETLMKYIQFTEGRNARWHFMNRIAQVIDESDRDFIIKNFWNNQSMQKKAIEYGFHKELLPQIKERVRANILQYPELTTLVLPEFTEEEKNDMLGRAWEQMNKYDILNGSRAEIFLKNGFVPAFEKYGIIAPFIRNNNEIPIIEKYSPVGIGDLQDWIIKNKGNIVFDRKTGKFAAGNKADQE
;
A
#
# COMPACT_ATOMS: atom_id res chain seq x y z
N MET A 1 -40.94 -57.60 120.76
CA MET A 1 -40.45 -56.20 120.81
C MET A 1 -39.84 -55.90 119.46
N ARG A 2 -40.33 -54.86 118.79
CA ARG A 2 -39.69 -54.12 117.71
C ARG A 2 -39.53 -54.88 116.38
N LEU A 3 -40.27 -54.45 115.36
CA LEU A 3 -40.05 -53.23 114.55
C LEU A 3 -38.96 -53.45 113.51
N ALA A 4 -39.39 -53.30 112.26
CA ALA A 4 -38.67 -52.69 111.14
C ALA A 4 -37.42 -53.43 110.65
N LEU A 5 -37.58 -54.24 109.60
CA LEU A 5 -36.60 -54.41 108.51
C LEU A 5 -37.25 -55.15 107.30
N LEU A 6 -38.48 -54.77 106.97
CA LEU A 6 -39.15 -55.14 105.71
C LEU A 6 -38.98 -54.14 104.53
N PRO A 7 -38.35 -52.94 104.65
CA PRO A 7 -38.21 -52.07 103.47
C PRO A 7 -36.91 -52.26 102.68
N VAL A 8 -35.90 -52.98 103.21
CA VAL A 8 -34.56 -52.98 102.58
C VAL A 8 -34.44 -53.98 101.41
N LEU A 9 -35.15 -55.10 101.45
CA LEU A 9 -35.16 -56.07 100.33
C LEU A 9 -36.21 -55.77 99.25
N ALA A 10 -37.26 -55.00 99.57
CA ALA A 10 -38.25 -54.52 98.59
C ALA A 10 -37.73 -53.31 97.78
N CYS A 11 -36.84 -52.49 98.35
CA CYS A 11 -36.25 -51.37 97.63
C CYS A 11 -35.32 -51.80 96.48
N THR A 12 -34.58 -52.91 96.60
CA THR A 12 -33.65 -53.38 95.55
C THR A 12 -34.35 -54.05 94.36
N THR A 13 -35.45 -54.78 94.57
CA THR A 13 -36.25 -55.36 93.48
C THR A 13 -37.10 -54.33 92.75
N VAL A 14 -37.62 -53.32 93.47
CA VAL A 14 -38.32 -52.18 92.84
C VAL A 14 -37.35 -51.27 92.07
N PHE A 15 -36.11 -51.07 92.55
CA PHE A 15 -35.10 -50.35 91.78
C PHE A 15 -34.67 -51.09 90.50
N LEU A 16 -34.48 -52.41 90.57
CA LEU A 16 -34.12 -53.22 89.40
C LEU A 16 -35.28 -53.39 88.41
N GLN A 17 -36.54 -53.45 88.86
CA GLN A 17 -37.71 -53.44 87.98
C GLN A 17 -38.02 -52.05 87.40
N GLY A 18 -37.78 -50.97 88.15
CA GLY A 18 -37.90 -49.59 87.68
C GLY A 18 -36.86 -49.24 86.61
N CYS A 19 -35.59 -49.62 86.81
CA CYS A 19 -34.54 -49.46 85.79
C CYS A 19 -34.79 -50.35 84.56
N ALA A 20 -35.30 -51.58 84.72
CA ALA A 20 -35.61 -52.46 83.58
C ALA A 20 -36.83 -52.01 82.77
N CYS A 21 -37.81 -51.34 83.38
CA CYS A 21 -38.93 -50.73 82.66
C CYS A 21 -38.52 -49.43 81.94
N SER A 22 -37.75 -48.54 82.58
CA SER A 22 -37.25 -47.33 81.91
C SER A 22 -36.33 -47.66 80.73
N MET A 23 -35.41 -48.63 80.87
CA MET A 23 -34.56 -49.05 79.74
C MET A 23 -35.34 -49.67 78.58
N LYS A 24 -36.50 -50.30 78.83
CA LYS A 24 -37.35 -50.84 77.78
C LYS A 24 -38.13 -49.76 77.04
N GLU A 25 -38.59 -48.74 77.76
CA GLU A 25 -39.23 -47.57 77.16
C GLU A 25 -38.23 -46.76 76.33
N ASP A 26 -37.03 -46.50 76.88
CA ASP A 26 -35.95 -45.81 76.17
C ASP A 26 -35.49 -46.57 74.92
N MET A 27 -35.38 -47.91 74.97
CA MET A 27 -35.06 -48.71 73.78
C MET A 27 -36.18 -48.71 72.73
N ALA A 28 -37.45 -48.71 73.15
CA ALA A 28 -38.58 -48.68 72.22
C ALA A 28 -38.67 -47.32 71.51
N GLU A 29 -38.38 -46.24 72.22
CA GLU A 29 -38.30 -44.89 71.67
C GLU A 29 -37.13 -44.75 70.69
N LEU A 30 -35.94 -45.23 71.04
CA LEU A 30 -34.78 -45.29 70.14
C LEU A 30 -35.03 -46.15 68.89
N GLN A 31 -35.74 -47.28 69.02
CA GLN A 31 -36.11 -48.11 67.87
C GLN A 31 -37.09 -47.39 66.94
N LYS A 32 -38.04 -46.64 67.51
CA LYS A 32 -38.99 -45.85 66.74
C LYS A 32 -38.30 -44.70 66.00
N GLU A 33 -37.43 -43.95 66.68
CA GLU A 33 -36.62 -42.90 66.05
C GLU A 33 -35.74 -43.44 64.93
N ASN A 34 -35.11 -44.61 65.13
CA ASN A 34 -34.28 -45.24 64.11
C ASN A 34 -35.12 -45.72 62.90
N LEU A 35 -36.34 -46.22 63.12
CA LEU A 35 -37.25 -46.58 62.04
C LEU A 35 -37.73 -45.35 61.25
N ASP A 36 -38.06 -44.25 61.93
CA ASP A 36 -38.47 -43.01 61.26
C ASP A 36 -37.29 -42.37 60.52
N LEU A 37 -36.08 -42.39 61.08
CA LEU A 37 -34.85 -41.95 60.41
C LEU A 37 -34.55 -42.79 59.15
N ASN A 38 -34.70 -44.11 59.23
CA ASN A 38 -34.50 -44.99 58.07
C ASN A 38 -35.56 -44.74 56.99
N ARG A 39 -36.81 -44.46 57.38
CA ARG A 39 -37.87 -44.08 56.43
C ARG A 39 -37.52 -42.76 55.74
N ASP A 40 -37.06 -41.77 56.48
CA ASP A 40 -36.64 -40.47 55.95
C ASP A 40 -35.42 -40.58 55.03
N LEU A 41 -34.43 -41.41 55.41
CA LEU A 41 -33.26 -41.69 54.59
C LEU A 41 -33.65 -42.38 53.29
N MET A 42 -34.50 -43.41 53.34
CA MET A 42 -35.00 -44.09 52.14
C MET A 42 -35.80 -43.13 51.24
N GLY A 43 -36.61 -42.24 51.83
CA GLY A 43 -37.31 -41.19 51.09
C GLY A 43 -36.36 -40.22 50.39
N ARG A 44 -35.25 -39.84 51.03
CA ARG A 44 -34.21 -39.00 50.45
C ARG A 44 -33.41 -39.72 49.36
N GLU A 45 -33.13 -41.01 49.53
CA GLU A 45 -32.46 -41.83 48.51
C GLU A 45 -33.29 -41.96 47.23
N ILE A 46 -34.61 -42.17 47.36
CA ILE A 46 -35.52 -42.19 46.21
C ILE A 46 -35.55 -40.83 45.53
N ALA A 47 -35.67 -39.74 46.29
CA ALA A 47 -35.66 -38.39 45.72
C ALA A 47 -34.33 -38.04 45.01
N LEU A 48 -33.20 -38.50 45.54
CA LEU A 48 -31.89 -38.36 44.89
C LEU A 48 -31.80 -39.17 43.60
N HIS A 49 -32.36 -40.38 43.58
CA HIS A 49 -32.43 -41.21 42.38
C HIS A 49 -33.27 -40.55 41.28
N ASP A 50 -34.44 -40.02 41.63
CA ASP A 50 -35.30 -39.30 40.68
C ASP A 50 -34.60 -38.06 40.10
N LYS A 51 -33.84 -37.33 40.94
CA LYS A 51 -33.03 -36.20 40.49
C LYS A 51 -31.86 -36.60 39.59
N ASP A 52 -31.22 -37.73 39.85
CA ASP A 52 -30.17 -38.27 38.97
C ASP A 52 -30.72 -38.66 37.59
N VAL A 53 -31.93 -39.23 37.54
CA VAL A 53 -32.64 -39.53 36.29
C VAL A 53 -32.98 -38.24 35.53
N GLU A 54 -33.50 -37.22 36.21
CA GLU A 54 -33.80 -35.91 35.62
C GLU A 54 -32.54 -35.25 35.02
N ILE A 55 -31.41 -35.28 35.75
CA ILE A 55 -30.12 -34.75 35.27
C ILE A 55 -29.63 -35.51 34.04
N LYS A 56 -29.75 -36.84 34.02
CA LYS A 56 -29.35 -37.66 32.86
C LYS A 56 -30.17 -37.33 31.61
N LEU A 57 -31.48 -37.10 31.76
CA LEU A 57 -32.34 -36.67 30.66
C LEU A 57 -31.96 -35.28 30.14
N LEU A 58 -31.73 -34.31 31.03
CA LEU A 58 -31.31 -32.96 30.66
C LEU A 58 -29.96 -32.95 29.94
N LYS A 59 -28.99 -33.76 30.38
CA LYS A 59 -27.69 -33.90 29.70
C LYS A 59 -27.86 -34.42 28.27
N LYS A 60 -28.68 -35.45 28.09
CA LYS A 60 -28.98 -36.01 26.75
C LYS A 60 -29.65 -34.99 25.84
N ASP A 61 -30.56 -34.17 26.37
CA ASP A 61 -31.21 -33.10 25.61
C ASP A 61 -30.25 -31.97 25.23
N MET A 62 -29.29 -31.64 26.11
CA MET A 62 -28.23 -30.68 25.81
C MET A 62 -27.31 -31.17 24.68
N GLU A 63 -26.83 -32.42 24.75
CA GLU A 63 -25.99 -33.03 23.71
C GLU A 63 -26.68 -33.06 22.34
N ALA A 64 -27.99 -33.36 22.32
CA ALA A 64 -28.78 -33.33 21.09
C ALA A 64 -28.93 -31.92 20.50
N ARG A 65 -29.04 -30.88 21.35
CA ARG A 65 -29.09 -29.48 20.90
C ARG A 65 -27.74 -29.02 20.34
N ASP A 66 -26.64 -29.38 20.99
CA ASP A 66 -25.30 -29.03 20.53
C ASP A 66 -25.00 -29.64 19.17
N THR A 67 -25.36 -30.91 18.97
CA THR A 67 -25.22 -31.59 17.68
C THR A 67 -26.01 -30.87 16.58
N ARG A 68 -27.28 -30.51 16.86
CA ARG A 68 -28.13 -29.78 15.91
C ARG A 68 -27.60 -28.38 15.61
N ASN A 69 -27.01 -27.70 16.59
CA ASN A 69 -26.42 -26.38 16.40
C ASN A 69 -25.16 -26.45 15.52
N GLU A 70 -24.34 -27.48 15.70
CA GLU A 70 -23.14 -27.69 14.88
C GLU A 70 -23.49 -28.03 13.43
N GLU A 71 -24.54 -28.83 13.20
CA GLU A 71 -25.07 -29.10 11.85
C GLU A 71 -25.59 -27.81 11.17
N LYS A 72 -26.35 -26.99 11.91
CA LYS A 72 -26.83 -25.69 11.40
C LYS A 72 -25.68 -24.74 11.07
N LYS A 73 -24.63 -24.72 11.89
CA LYS A 73 -23.44 -23.90 11.64
C LYS A 73 -22.77 -24.30 10.33
N LYS A 74 -22.54 -25.61 10.11
CA LYS A 74 -21.98 -26.13 8.85
C LYS A 74 -22.85 -25.80 7.63
N GLU A 75 -24.18 -25.90 7.78
CA GLU A 75 -25.11 -25.52 6.70
C GLU A 75 -25.04 -24.03 6.37
N MET A 76 -24.94 -23.16 7.39
CA MET A 76 -24.79 -21.72 7.20
C MET A 76 -23.45 -21.37 6.56
N GLU A 77 -22.35 -21.98 6.98
CA GLU A 77 -21.02 -21.80 6.35
C GLU A 77 -21.05 -22.18 4.86
N LYS A 78 -21.71 -23.28 4.50
CA LYS A 78 -21.90 -23.68 3.10
C LYS A 78 -22.73 -22.65 2.32
N LYS A 79 -23.82 -22.14 2.91
CA LYS A 79 -24.66 -21.09 2.29
C LYS A 79 -23.90 -19.77 2.11
N ILE A 80 -23.06 -19.39 3.08
CA ILE A 80 -22.19 -18.20 2.96
C ILE A 80 -21.23 -18.37 1.79
N ALA A 81 -20.53 -19.51 1.69
CA ALA A 81 -19.61 -19.77 0.57
C ALA A 81 -20.34 -19.79 -0.79
N GLU A 82 -21.56 -20.35 -0.87
CA GLU A 82 -22.38 -20.31 -2.07
C GLU A 82 -22.84 -18.88 -2.42
N LEU A 83 -23.21 -18.07 -1.43
CA LEU A 83 -23.61 -16.67 -1.62
C LEU A 83 -22.43 -15.79 -2.02
N GLU A 84 -21.25 -15.99 -1.43
CA GLU A 84 -20.00 -15.32 -1.84
C GLU A 84 -19.64 -15.69 -3.28
N SER A 85 -19.73 -16.98 -3.64
CA SER A 85 -19.54 -17.42 -5.03
C SER A 85 -20.57 -16.85 -6.00
N LYS A 86 -21.83 -16.65 -5.56
CA LYS A 86 -22.88 -16.03 -6.39
C LYS A 86 -22.69 -14.52 -6.50
N LEU A 87 -22.30 -13.84 -5.41
CA LEU A 87 -22.03 -12.41 -5.38
C LEU A 87 -20.84 -12.07 -6.29
N ALA A 88 -19.76 -12.84 -6.20
CA ALA A 88 -18.61 -12.78 -7.08
C ALA A 88 -18.97 -12.94 -8.57
N ARG A 89 -19.99 -13.75 -8.88
CA ARG A 89 -20.51 -13.92 -10.25
C ARG A 89 -21.53 -12.86 -10.65
N SER A 90 -22.26 -12.26 -9.70
CA SER A 90 -23.39 -11.35 -9.99
C SER A 90 -22.97 -9.90 -10.22
N VAL A 91 -21.82 -9.47 -9.67
CA VAL A 91 -21.15 -8.28 -10.19
C VAL A 91 -20.49 -8.72 -11.48
N SER A 92 -21.14 -8.50 -12.63
CA SER A 92 -20.46 -8.78 -13.89
C SER A 92 -19.21 -7.93 -13.89
N ILE A 93 -18.05 -8.59 -13.92
CA ILE A 93 -16.76 -7.92 -13.90
C ILE A 93 -16.69 -6.91 -15.06
N ASP A 94 -17.31 -7.24 -16.19
CA ASP A 94 -17.53 -6.33 -17.31
C ASP A 94 -18.35 -5.08 -16.96
N LEU A 95 -19.36 -5.16 -16.08
CA LEU A 95 -20.11 -3.99 -15.58
C LEU A 95 -19.26 -3.16 -14.62
N PHE A 96 -18.40 -3.77 -13.79
CA PHE A 96 -17.43 -3.04 -12.98
C PHE A 96 -16.45 -2.27 -13.89
N PHE A 97 -15.95 -2.89 -14.96
CA PHE A 97 -15.06 -2.24 -15.92
C PHE A 97 -15.76 -1.18 -16.79
N LYS A 98 -17.01 -1.39 -17.21
CA LYS A 98 -17.75 -0.43 -18.05
C LYS A 98 -18.35 0.73 -17.25
N GLY A 99 -18.69 0.51 -15.97
CA GLY A 99 -19.48 1.44 -15.16
C GLY A 99 -18.70 2.26 -14.14
N ASN A 100 -17.37 2.16 -14.07
CA ASN A 100 -16.56 2.91 -13.11
C ASN A 100 -15.83 4.09 -13.78
N PRO A 101 -16.45 5.28 -13.85
CA PRO A 101 -15.85 6.50 -14.40
C PRO A 101 -14.86 7.18 -13.46
N PHE A 102 -14.75 6.70 -12.21
CA PHE A 102 -13.86 7.24 -11.21
C PHE A 102 -12.63 6.35 -11.13
N ASN A 103 -11.43 6.94 -11.04
CA ASN A 103 -10.16 6.25 -10.81
C ASN A 103 -10.12 5.62 -9.40
N ILE A 104 -11.13 4.86 -8.98
CA ILE A 104 -11.21 4.18 -7.69
C ILE A 104 -10.34 2.93 -7.77
N GLU A 105 -9.63 2.62 -6.69
CA GLU A 105 -8.85 1.38 -6.57
C GLU A 105 -9.72 0.16 -6.81
N MET A 106 -9.23 -0.77 -7.63
CA MET A 106 -9.92 -2.04 -7.85
C MET A 106 -9.81 -2.89 -6.59
N PRO A 107 -10.92 -3.38 -6.02
CA PRO A 107 -10.86 -4.34 -4.92
C PRO A 107 -10.02 -5.56 -5.32
N PRO A 108 -9.06 -6.01 -4.49
CA PRO A 108 -8.17 -7.13 -4.81
C PRO A 108 -8.91 -8.42 -5.21
N GLU A 109 -10.10 -8.65 -4.63
CA GLU A 109 -10.94 -9.82 -4.88
C GLU A 109 -11.51 -9.81 -6.31
N ILE A 110 -11.92 -8.63 -6.80
CA ILE A 110 -12.43 -8.46 -8.17
C ILE A 110 -11.31 -8.72 -9.19
N LEU A 111 -10.10 -8.24 -8.88
CA LEU A 111 -8.93 -8.52 -9.69
C LEU A 111 -8.61 -10.02 -9.72
N ASP A 112 -8.66 -10.70 -8.58
CA ASP A 112 -8.38 -12.14 -8.51
C ASP A 112 -9.37 -12.97 -9.31
N ILE A 113 -10.66 -12.62 -9.28
CA ILE A 113 -11.67 -13.28 -10.11
C ILE A 113 -11.38 -13.01 -11.58
N TRP A 114 -11.11 -11.76 -11.97
CA TRP A 114 -10.81 -11.43 -13.37
C TRP A 114 -9.56 -12.17 -13.87
N LEU A 115 -8.48 -12.23 -13.07
CA LEU A 115 -7.27 -12.94 -13.44
C LEU A 115 -7.55 -14.43 -13.61
N LYS A 116 -8.32 -15.03 -12.70
CA LYS A 116 -8.70 -16.44 -12.79
C LYS A 116 -9.53 -16.75 -14.03
N GLU A 117 -10.46 -15.88 -14.42
CA GLU A 117 -11.33 -16.06 -15.58
C GLU A 117 -10.63 -15.84 -16.92
N ASN A 118 -9.57 -15.03 -16.93
CA ASN A 118 -8.89 -14.61 -18.17
C ASN A 118 -7.49 -15.20 -18.35
N ARG A 119 -6.94 -15.85 -17.32
CA ARG A 119 -5.62 -16.51 -17.38
C ARG A 119 -5.58 -17.50 -18.55
N PRO A 120 -4.59 -17.36 -19.46
CA PRO A 120 -4.37 -18.37 -20.49
C PRO A 120 -4.09 -19.75 -19.86
N PRO A 121 -4.49 -20.85 -20.50
CA PRO A 121 -4.10 -22.19 -20.04
C PRO A 121 -2.57 -22.37 -20.13
N GLU A 122 -2.01 -23.38 -19.46
CA GLU A 122 -0.55 -23.62 -19.40
C GLU A 122 0.15 -23.71 -20.76
N ASN A 123 -0.53 -24.24 -21.78
CA ASN A 123 -0.04 -24.32 -23.16
C ASN A 123 -1.03 -23.61 -24.09
N PRO A 124 -1.06 -22.27 -24.09
CA PRO A 124 -2.08 -21.52 -24.78
C PRO A 124 -1.82 -21.46 -26.29
N THR A 125 -2.87 -21.56 -27.08
CA THR A 125 -2.80 -21.30 -28.52
C THR A 125 -2.60 -19.80 -28.79
N LYS A 126 -2.07 -19.44 -29.97
CA LYS A 126 -1.94 -18.02 -30.39
C LYS A 126 -3.27 -17.25 -30.28
N ALA A 127 -4.40 -17.91 -30.56
CA ALA A 127 -5.73 -17.30 -30.46
C ALA A 127 -6.12 -17.01 -29.00
N GLN A 128 -5.82 -17.91 -28.07
CA GLN A 128 -6.09 -17.71 -26.64
C GLN A 128 -5.20 -16.61 -26.05
N LEU A 129 -3.94 -16.57 -26.46
CA LEU A 129 -3.01 -15.51 -26.09
C LEU A 129 -3.48 -14.14 -26.59
N LYS A 130 -3.93 -14.05 -27.84
CA LYS A 130 -4.53 -12.83 -28.40
C LYS A 130 -5.79 -12.41 -27.65
N ALA A 131 -6.68 -13.36 -27.34
CA ALA A 131 -7.90 -13.07 -26.59
C ALA A 131 -7.61 -12.55 -25.16
N PHE A 132 -6.52 -13.01 -24.54
CA PHE A 132 -6.06 -12.46 -23.26
C PHE A 132 -5.52 -11.04 -23.41
N ALA A 133 -4.65 -10.82 -24.41
CA ALA A 133 -4.09 -9.51 -24.72
C ALA A 133 -5.17 -8.45 -24.98
N ASP A 134 -6.22 -8.78 -25.73
CA ASP A 134 -7.33 -7.89 -26.05
C ASP A 134 -8.10 -7.42 -24.79
N LYS A 135 -8.00 -8.15 -23.67
CA LYS A 135 -8.68 -7.83 -22.40
C LYS A 135 -7.81 -7.04 -21.43
N LEU A 136 -6.48 -7.11 -21.53
CA LEU A 136 -5.54 -6.40 -20.65
C LEU A 136 -5.82 -4.88 -20.53
N PRO A 137 -6.16 -4.14 -21.62
CA PRO A 137 -6.49 -2.72 -21.54
C PRO A 137 -7.54 -2.34 -20.48
N SER A 138 -8.53 -3.22 -20.25
CA SER A 138 -9.62 -2.96 -19.30
C SER A 138 -9.12 -2.87 -17.85
N VAL A 139 -8.07 -3.62 -17.51
CA VAL A 139 -7.48 -3.69 -16.17
C VAL A 139 -6.28 -2.76 -16.03
N ALA A 140 -5.54 -2.54 -17.11
CA ALA A 140 -4.32 -1.76 -17.11
C ALA A 140 -4.51 -0.32 -16.64
N ARG A 141 -5.70 0.27 -16.82
CA ARG A 141 -6.05 1.59 -16.28
C ARG A 141 -5.95 1.69 -14.75
N TYR A 142 -6.00 0.55 -14.05
CA TYR A 142 -5.81 0.43 -12.60
C TYR A 142 -4.37 0.08 -12.21
N GLY A 143 -3.44 0.07 -13.16
CA GLY A 143 -2.03 -0.26 -12.97
C GLY A 143 -1.24 0.71 -12.08
N ASN A 144 -1.80 1.87 -11.76
CA ASN A 144 -1.21 2.78 -10.78
C ASN A 144 -1.34 2.26 -9.35
N TYR A 145 -2.20 1.26 -9.11
CA TYR A 145 -2.35 0.61 -7.82
C TYR A 145 -1.35 -0.54 -7.69
N GLU A 146 -0.54 -0.51 -6.64
CA GLU A 146 0.60 -1.42 -6.43
C GLU A 146 0.18 -2.91 -6.45
N ILE A 147 -0.93 -3.25 -5.80
CA ILE A 147 -1.44 -4.64 -5.77
C ILE A 147 -1.83 -5.10 -7.18
N THR A 148 -2.56 -4.24 -7.91
CA THR A 148 -3.00 -4.53 -9.27
C THR A 148 -1.83 -4.69 -10.22
N ARG A 149 -0.88 -3.76 -10.16
CA ARG A 149 0.36 -3.81 -10.92
C ARG A 149 1.08 -5.13 -10.72
N ARG A 150 1.33 -5.52 -9.47
CA ARG A 150 2.07 -6.73 -9.13
C ARG A 150 1.42 -8.00 -9.65
N LYS A 151 0.10 -8.15 -9.47
CA LYS A 151 -0.62 -9.35 -9.90
C LYS A 151 -0.74 -9.45 -11.42
N LEU A 152 -0.96 -8.33 -12.12
CA LEU A 152 -0.93 -8.29 -13.59
C LEU A 152 0.45 -8.64 -14.14
N LEU A 153 1.51 -8.09 -13.56
CA LEU A 153 2.89 -8.38 -13.97
C LEU A 153 3.20 -9.88 -13.83
N ALA A 154 2.82 -10.51 -12.72
CA ALA A 154 3.03 -11.93 -12.53
C ALA A 154 2.40 -12.79 -13.65
N GLN A 155 1.19 -12.44 -14.09
CA GLN A 155 0.52 -13.13 -15.20
C GLN A 155 1.20 -12.88 -16.55
N VAL A 156 1.66 -11.66 -16.80
CA VAL A 156 2.34 -11.33 -18.06
C VAL A 156 3.71 -12.00 -18.17
N HIS A 157 4.42 -12.17 -17.05
CA HIS A 157 5.69 -12.91 -17.00
C HIS A 157 5.55 -14.41 -17.26
N GLU A 158 4.35 -14.99 -17.09
CA GLU A 158 4.08 -16.39 -17.43
C GLU A 158 3.82 -16.61 -18.93
N LEU A 159 3.67 -15.54 -19.72
CA LEU A 159 3.43 -15.67 -21.16
C LEU A 159 4.70 -16.15 -21.89
N PRO A 160 4.54 -16.95 -22.98
CA PRO A 160 5.68 -17.33 -23.81
C PRO A 160 6.42 -16.10 -24.31
N GLU A 161 7.76 -16.14 -24.25
CA GLU A 161 8.61 -14.99 -24.57
C GLU A 161 8.27 -14.42 -25.95
N ASP A 162 8.19 -15.27 -26.99
CA ASP A 162 7.85 -14.89 -28.36
C ASP A 162 6.49 -14.18 -28.48
N PHE A 163 5.50 -14.58 -27.67
CA PHE A 163 4.21 -13.89 -27.65
C PHE A 163 4.29 -12.54 -26.94
N LEU A 164 5.05 -12.46 -25.85
CA LEU A 164 5.31 -11.18 -25.18
C LEU A 164 5.98 -10.19 -26.15
N LYS A 165 6.86 -10.67 -27.04
CA LYS A 165 7.45 -9.86 -28.14
C LYS A 165 6.38 -9.28 -29.05
N ASP A 166 5.50 -10.13 -29.58
CA ASP A 166 4.42 -9.71 -30.49
C ASP A 166 3.46 -8.73 -29.82
N LEU A 167 3.15 -8.97 -28.55
CA LEU A 167 2.25 -8.14 -27.76
C LEU A 167 2.83 -6.74 -27.51
N ILE A 168 4.11 -6.66 -27.16
CA ILE A 168 4.86 -5.40 -27.00
C ILE A 168 4.81 -4.56 -28.29
N LEU A 169 5.01 -5.21 -29.44
CA LEU A 169 4.99 -4.53 -30.73
C LEU A 169 3.60 -4.03 -31.12
N ALA A 170 2.55 -4.71 -30.66
CA ALA A 170 1.16 -4.36 -30.96
C ALA A 170 0.60 -3.22 -30.09
N ASP A 171 1.16 -2.94 -28.91
CA ASP A 171 0.69 -1.88 -28.00
C ASP A 171 1.16 -0.48 -28.40
N THR A 172 0.62 -0.02 -29.54
CA THR A 172 0.86 1.32 -30.09
C THR A 172 0.25 2.45 -29.24
N GLN A 173 -0.72 2.13 -28.38
CA GLN A 173 -1.46 3.11 -27.56
C GLN A 173 -0.90 3.28 -26.14
N ASN A 174 0.17 2.54 -25.79
CA ASN A 174 0.83 2.60 -24.49
C ASN A 174 -0.12 2.27 -23.33
N VAL A 175 -1.07 1.38 -23.54
CA VAL A 175 -2.03 1.02 -22.49
C VAL A 175 -1.35 0.14 -21.43
N LEU A 176 -0.28 -0.56 -21.79
CA LEU A 176 0.45 -1.51 -20.96
C LEU A 176 1.91 -1.07 -20.73
N GLY A 177 2.24 0.21 -20.95
CA GLY A 177 3.62 0.72 -20.94
C GLY A 177 4.44 0.35 -19.70
N PHE A 178 3.85 0.45 -18.50
CA PHE A 178 4.51 0.06 -17.25
C PHE A 178 4.63 -1.47 -17.08
N ILE A 179 3.67 -2.22 -17.64
CA ILE A 179 3.68 -3.70 -17.61
C ILE A 179 4.81 -4.19 -18.50
N PHE A 180 4.98 -3.61 -19.68
CA PHE A 180 6.03 -4.02 -20.59
C PHE A 180 7.41 -3.51 -20.20
N GLU A 181 7.52 -2.35 -19.56
CA GLU A 181 8.79 -1.91 -18.98
C GLU A 181 9.33 -2.95 -17.98
N ASP A 182 8.47 -3.49 -17.10
CA ASP A 182 8.85 -4.54 -16.16
C ASP A 182 8.91 -5.93 -16.81
N ALA A 183 8.04 -6.28 -17.75
CA ALA A 183 8.10 -7.58 -18.45
C ALA A 183 9.38 -7.71 -19.30
N ALA A 184 9.89 -6.60 -19.81
CA ALA A 184 11.18 -6.49 -20.48
C ALA A 184 12.39 -6.61 -19.53
N ARG A 185 12.17 -6.76 -18.22
CA ARG A 185 13.21 -6.99 -17.21
C ARG A 185 13.72 -8.43 -17.26
N GLY A 186 14.66 -8.66 -18.17
CA GLY A 186 15.27 -9.97 -18.42
C GLY A 186 15.61 -10.20 -19.88
N MET A 187 15.03 -9.39 -20.79
CA MET A 187 15.41 -9.40 -22.20
C MET A 187 16.83 -8.85 -22.38
N ASP A 188 17.56 -9.44 -23.32
CA ASP A 188 18.90 -8.98 -23.67
C ASP A 188 18.87 -7.63 -24.41
N LYS A 189 20.02 -6.96 -24.42
CA LYS A 189 20.20 -5.64 -25.03
C LYS A 189 19.80 -5.62 -26.51
N GLU A 190 20.17 -6.64 -27.29
CA GLU A 190 19.93 -6.68 -28.73
C GLU A 190 18.43 -6.79 -29.04
N THR A 191 17.73 -7.66 -28.31
CA THR A 191 16.28 -7.82 -28.37
C THR A 191 15.57 -6.51 -28.05
N LEU A 192 15.97 -5.84 -26.97
CA LEU A 192 15.39 -4.56 -26.59
C LEU A 192 15.60 -3.47 -27.65
N MET A 193 16.82 -3.34 -28.20
CA MET A 193 17.12 -2.35 -29.22
C MET A 193 16.36 -2.57 -30.53
N LYS A 194 16.13 -3.84 -30.92
CA LYS A 194 15.27 -4.18 -32.07
C LYS A 194 13.85 -3.66 -31.87
N TYR A 195 13.27 -3.78 -30.67
CA TYR A 195 11.89 -3.31 -30.45
C TYR A 195 11.68 -1.84 -30.73
N ILE A 196 12.61 -0.97 -30.33
CA ILE A 196 12.49 0.47 -30.59
C ILE A 196 12.38 0.78 -32.09
N GLN A 197 12.99 -0.04 -32.95
CA GLN A 197 12.93 0.15 -34.40
C GLN A 197 11.53 -0.15 -34.96
N PHE A 198 10.79 -1.06 -34.32
CA PHE A 198 9.49 -1.54 -34.79
C PHE A 198 8.29 -0.92 -34.07
N THR A 199 8.48 -0.31 -32.89
CA THR A 199 7.37 0.36 -32.19
C THR A 199 6.97 1.62 -32.95
N GLU A 200 5.75 1.74 -33.45
CA GLU A 200 5.21 2.99 -33.97
C GLU A 200 4.40 3.69 -32.88
N GLY A 201 4.93 4.78 -32.31
CA GLY A 201 4.25 5.53 -31.25
C GLY A 201 5.22 6.20 -30.28
N ARG A 202 5.05 7.50 -30.04
CA ARG A 202 5.95 8.30 -29.18
C ARG A 202 6.00 7.79 -27.74
N ASN A 203 4.85 7.38 -27.19
CA ASN A 203 4.70 7.03 -25.78
C ASN A 203 5.19 5.60 -25.48
N ALA A 204 4.84 4.62 -26.32
CA ALA A 204 5.33 3.25 -26.18
C ALA A 204 6.87 3.20 -26.27
N ARG A 205 7.45 3.89 -27.27
CA ARG A 205 8.92 4.05 -27.36
C ARG A 205 9.55 4.65 -26.10
N TRP A 206 8.86 5.57 -25.42
CA TRP A 206 9.42 6.27 -24.26
C TRP A 206 9.69 5.34 -23.06
N HIS A 207 8.78 4.40 -22.76
CA HIS A 207 8.99 3.43 -21.67
C HIS A 207 10.09 2.42 -22.00
N PHE A 208 10.11 1.88 -23.22
CA PHE A 208 11.19 0.97 -23.64
C PHE A 208 12.56 1.63 -23.63
N MET A 209 12.64 2.93 -23.96
CA MET A 209 13.88 3.68 -23.87
C MET A 209 14.40 3.77 -22.44
N ASN A 210 13.52 3.95 -21.44
CA ASN A 210 13.93 3.92 -20.04
C ASN A 210 14.50 2.56 -19.64
N ARG A 211 13.91 1.47 -20.15
CA ARG A 211 14.43 0.11 -19.92
C ARG A 211 15.78 -0.11 -20.59
N ILE A 212 15.90 0.31 -21.84
CA ILE A 212 17.13 0.18 -22.63
C ILE A 212 18.27 0.99 -22.02
N ALA A 213 17.97 2.17 -21.48
CA ALA A 213 18.92 2.97 -20.72
C ALA A 213 19.56 2.21 -19.54
N GLN A 214 18.94 1.15 -19.02
CA GLN A 214 19.50 0.35 -17.92
C GLN A 214 20.48 -0.73 -18.38
N VAL A 215 20.50 -1.07 -19.67
CA VAL A 215 21.31 -2.18 -20.20
C VAL A 215 22.32 -1.76 -21.27
N ILE A 216 22.16 -0.57 -21.85
CA ILE A 216 23.14 0.01 -22.79
C ILE A 216 24.37 0.53 -22.07
N ASP A 217 25.47 0.58 -22.81
CA ASP A 217 26.79 1.01 -22.33
C ASP A 217 27.45 1.99 -23.32
N GLU A 218 28.71 2.34 -23.04
CA GLU A 218 29.48 3.30 -23.85
C GLU A 218 29.64 2.85 -25.32
N SER A 219 29.63 1.54 -25.60
CA SER A 219 29.73 1.02 -26.98
C SER A 219 28.50 1.32 -27.83
N ASP A 220 27.35 1.63 -27.21
CA ASP A 220 26.09 1.95 -27.90
C ASP A 220 25.95 3.43 -28.28
N ARG A 221 27.07 4.13 -28.46
CA ARG A 221 27.16 5.58 -28.71
C ARG A 221 26.18 6.08 -29.77
N ASP A 222 26.18 5.48 -30.95
CA ASP A 222 25.37 5.96 -32.08
C ASP A 222 23.87 5.85 -31.79
N PHE A 223 23.46 4.81 -31.06
CA PHE A 223 22.09 4.64 -30.62
C PHE A 223 21.70 5.72 -29.60
N ILE A 224 22.57 5.99 -28.62
CA ILE A 224 22.35 7.02 -27.59
C ILE A 224 22.22 8.40 -28.23
N ILE A 225 23.13 8.76 -29.15
CA ILE A 225 23.11 10.04 -29.86
C ILE A 225 21.85 10.19 -30.72
N LYS A 226 21.51 9.16 -31.52
CA LYS A 226 20.31 9.16 -32.37
C LYS A 226 19.02 9.42 -31.57
N ASN A 227 18.99 8.93 -30.32
CA ASN A 227 17.81 8.95 -29.47
C ASN A 227 17.84 9.99 -28.35
N PHE A 228 18.88 10.82 -28.31
CA PHE A 228 19.10 11.85 -27.29
C PHE A 228 17.88 12.76 -27.07
N TRP A 229 17.26 13.23 -28.16
CA TRP A 229 16.12 14.15 -28.08
C TRP A 229 14.78 13.47 -27.82
N ASN A 230 14.72 12.13 -27.88
CA ASN A 230 13.49 11.36 -27.79
C ASN A 230 13.16 10.92 -26.36
N ASN A 231 14.14 10.85 -25.46
CA ASN A 231 13.97 10.30 -24.11
C ASN A 231 14.99 10.89 -23.11
N GLN A 232 14.55 11.18 -21.88
CA GLN A 232 15.40 11.76 -20.82
C GLN A 232 16.48 10.79 -20.32
N SER A 233 16.19 9.49 -20.26
CA SER A 233 17.18 8.48 -19.88
C SER A 233 18.33 8.40 -20.89
N MET A 234 18.05 8.62 -22.19
CA MET A 234 19.10 8.76 -23.21
C MET A 234 19.95 10.02 -23.00
N GLN A 235 19.34 11.13 -22.58
CA GLN A 235 20.09 12.35 -22.23
C GLN A 235 21.03 12.09 -21.06
N LYS A 236 20.54 11.42 -20.01
CA LYS A 236 21.37 11.01 -18.86
C LYS A 236 22.53 10.12 -19.27
N LYS A 237 22.31 9.13 -20.12
CA LYS A 237 23.38 8.26 -20.64
C LYS A 237 24.40 9.01 -21.50
N ALA A 238 23.96 9.93 -22.35
CA ALA A 238 24.88 10.80 -23.10
C ALA A 238 25.69 11.73 -22.20
N ILE A 239 25.13 12.15 -21.06
CA ILE A 239 25.87 12.92 -20.04
C ILE A 239 26.88 12.03 -19.33
N GLU A 240 26.45 10.89 -18.81
CA GLU A 240 27.25 9.88 -18.11
C GLU A 240 28.48 9.45 -18.92
N TYR A 241 28.30 9.14 -20.20
CA TYR A 241 29.38 8.69 -21.10
C TYR A 241 30.08 9.83 -21.86
N GLY A 242 29.74 11.10 -21.60
CA GLY A 242 30.43 12.23 -22.22
C GLY A 242 30.04 12.56 -23.68
N PHE A 243 29.15 11.79 -24.32
CA PHE A 243 28.70 12.02 -25.70
C PHE A 243 27.95 13.35 -25.91
N HIS A 244 27.37 13.91 -24.84
CA HIS A 244 26.72 15.21 -24.86
C HIS A 244 27.62 16.34 -25.40
N LYS A 245 28.96 16.23 -25.28
CA LYS A 245 29.92 17.24 -25.75
C LYS A 245 29.81 17.49 -27.25
N GLU A 246 29.50 16.46 -28.03
CA GLU A 246 29.33 16.57 -29.48
C GLU A 246 27.99 17.23 -29.86
N LEU A 247 26.99 17.05 -29.00
CA LEU A 247 25.66 17.63 -29.14
C LEU A 247 25.58 19.04 -28.53
N LEU A 248 26.64 19.51 -27.88
CA LEU A 248 26.65 20.74 -27.09
C LEU A 248 26.15 21.97 -27.88
N PRO A 249 26.52 22.18 -29.16
CA PRO A 249 25.96 23.30 -29.94
C PRO A 249 24.44 23.23 -30.07
N GLN A 250 23.90 22.04 -30.36
CA GLN A 250 22.44 21.82 -30.48
C GLN A 250 21.74 21.96 -29.13
N ILE A 251 22.38 21.51 -28.04
CA ILE A 251 21.85 21.67 -26.69
C ILE A 251 21.78 23.15 -26.32
N LYS A 252 22.88 23.91 -26.55
CA LYS A 252 22.93 25.36 -26.31
C LYS A 252 21.82 26.08 -27.08
N GLU A 253 21.64 25.77 -28.35
CA GLU A 253 20.59 26.37 -29.18
C GLU A 253 19.18 26.10 -28.63
N ARG A 254 18.86 24.84 -28.29
CA ARG A 254 17.52 24.47 -27.78
C ARG A 254 17.25 25.01 -26.39
N VAL A 255 18.24 25.00 -25.50
CA VAL A 255 18.10 25.56 -24.15
C VAL A 255 17.94 27.08 -24.21
N ARG A 256 18.66 27.77 -25.11
CA ARG A 256 18.50 29.22 -25.35
C ARG A 256 17.07 29.57 -25.80
N ALA A 257 16.47 28.73 -26.64
CA ALA A 257 15.09 28.91 -27.10
C ALA A 257 14.04 28.59 -26.02
N ASN A 258 14.26 27.55 -25.20
CA ASN A 258 13.29 27.12 -24.19
C ASN A 258 13.93 26.41 -22.98
N ILE A 259 14.47 27.20 -22.06
CA ILE A 259 15.19 26.71 -20.87
C ILE A 259 14.30 25.88 -19.93
N LEU A 260 12.99 26.12 -19.91
CA LEU A 260 12.03 25.45 -19.02
C LEU A 260 11.63 24.06 -19.50
N GLN A 261 11.82 23.77 -20.80
CA GLN A 261 11.50 22.49 -21.40
C GLN A 261 12.58 21.43 -21.12
N TYR A 262 13.82 21.86 -20.81
CA TYR A 262 14.95 20.95 -20.62
C TYR A 262 15.73 21.19 -19.31
N PRO A 263 15.12 21.01 -18.11
CA PRO A 263 15.75 21.33 -16.82
C PRO A 263 17.16 20.73 -16.60
N GLU A 264 17.33 19.45 -16.96
CA GLU A 264 18.61 18.74 -16.77
C GLU A 264 19.68 19.27 -17.74
N LEU A 265 19.33 19.47 -19.02
CA LEU A 265 20.24 20.02 -20.01
C LEU A 265 20.59 21.48 -19.74
N THR A 266 19.62 22.25 -19.23
CA THR A 266 19.82 23.63 -18.78
C THR A 266 20.93 23.69 -17.74
N THR A 267 20.92 22.79 -16.75
CA THR A 267 21.96 22.76 -15.72
C THR A 267 23.35 22.45 -16.31
N LEU A 268 23.40 21.63 -17.36
CA LEU A 268 24.63 21.29 -18.05
C LEU A 268 25.22 22.47 -18.84
N VAL A 269 24.38 23.23 -19.56
CA VAL A 269 24.87 24.27 -20.49
C VAL A 269 24.86 25.68 -19.92
N LEU A 270 24.14 25.96 -18.84
CA LEU A 270 24.15 27.29 -18.23
C LEU A 270 25.55 27.78 -17.88
N PRO A 271 26.46 26.97 -17.30
CA PRO A 271 27.84 27.42 -17.00
C PRO A 271 28.64 27.88 -18.22
N GLU A 272 28.25 27.44 -19.42
CA GLU A 272 28.95 27.67 -20.68
C GLU A 272 28.60 29.01 -21.35
N PHE A 273 27.59 29.71 -20.85
CA PHE A 273 27.19 31.03 -21.33
C PHE A 273 27.86 32.14 -20.51
N THR A 274 27.93 33.36 -21.05
CA THR A 274 28.35 34.52 -20.24
C THR A 274 27.30 34.85 -19.18
N GLU A 275 27.66 35.60 -18.14
CA GLU A 275 26.69 36.01 -17.11
C GLU A 275 25.55 36.85 -17.69
N GLU A 276 25.83 37.67 -18.70
CA GLU A 276 24.85 38.46 -19.42
C GLU A 276 23.85 37.56 -20.18
N GLU A 277 24.35 36.56 -20.90
CA GLU A 277 23.51 35.58 -21.61
C GLU A 277 22.67 34.74 -20.65
N LYS A 278 23.24 34.30 -19.52
CA LYS A 278 22.50 33.58 -18.48
C LYS A 278 21.37 34.42 -17.93
N ASN A 279 21.64 35.67 -17.59
CA ASN A 279 20.64 36.59 -17.04
C ASN A 279 19.52 36.91 -18.05
N ASP A 280 19.85 37.12 -19.33
CA ASP A 280 18.86 37.28 -20.40
C ASP A 280 17.97 36.03 -20.54
N MET A 281 18.56 34.84 -20.58
CA MET A 281 17.83 33.58 -20.69
C MET A 281 16.91 33.32 -19.49
N LEU A 282 17.43 33.49 -18.27
CA LEU A 282 16.65 33.34 -17.05
C LEU A 282 15.55 34.40 -16.95
N GLY A 283 15.83 35.64 -17.37
CA GLY A 283 14.85 36.72 -17.45
C GLY A 283 13.66 36.37 -18.36
N ARG A 284 13.92 35.97 -19.61
CA ARG A 284 12.85 35.55 -20.55
C ARG A 284 12.03 34.38 -20.00
N ALA A 285 12.68 33.40 -19.39
CA ALA A 285 12.01 32.25 -18.83
C ALA A 285 11.14 32.60 -17.61
N TRP A 286 11.64 33.51 -16.78
CA TRP A 286 10.91 34.06 -15.64
C TRP A 286 9.65 34.79 -16.08
N GLU A 287 9.75 35.63 -17.12
CA GLU A 287 8.59 36.31 -17.70
C GLU A 287 7.54 35.34 -18.25
N GLN A 288 7.97 34.24 -18.87
CA GLN A 288 7.06 33.19 -19.35
C GLN A 288 6.37 32.48 -18.18
N MET A 289 7.09 32.15 -17.11
CA MET A 289 6.52 31.45 -15.95
C MET A 289 5.59 32.31 -15.11
N ASN A 290 5.97 33.57 -14.87
CA ASN A 290 5.21 34.44 -13.98
C ASN A 290 3.80 34.75 -14.48
N LYS A 291 3.52 34.54 -15.76
CA LYS A 291 2.17 34.65 -16.32
C LYS A 291 1.20 33.60 -15.78
N TYR A 292 1.69 32.45 -15.29
CA TYR A 292 0.85 31.31 -14.92
C TYR A 292 0.70 31.11 -13.40
N ASP A 293 1.34 31.94 -12.58
CA ASP A 293 1.32 31.93 -11.10
C ASP A 293 1.48 30.55 -10.43
N ILE A 294 2.19 29.61 -11.08
CA ILE A 294 2.43 28.27 -10.58
C ILE A 294 3.88 28.17 -10.08
N LEU A 295 4.04 27.95 -8.78
CA LEU A 295 5.24 27.36 -8.21
C LEU A 295 5.38 25.93 -8.72
N ASN A 296 6.50 25.63 -9.38
CA ASN A 296 6.87 24.26 -9.76
C ASN A 296 8.29 24.01 -9.25
N GLY A 297 8.44 23.10 -8.29
CA GLY A 297 9.70 22.87 -7.57
C GLY A 297 10.92 22.63 -8.48
N SER A 298 10.77 21.82 -9.54
CA SER A 298 11.89 21.54 -10.46
C SER A 298 12.30 22.75 -11.29
N ARG A 299 11.38 23.69 -11.54
CA ARG A 299 11.66 24.94 -12.25
C ARG A 299 12.21 26.00 -11.30
N ALA A 300 11.73 26.06 -10.06
CA ALA A 300 12.26 26.95 -9.03
C ALA A 300 13.75 26.68 -8.79
N GLU A 301 14.15 25.41 -8.73
CA GLU A 301 15.56 25.04 -8.54
C GLU A 301 16.47 25.58 -9.66
N ILE A 302 16.01 25.64 -10.92
CA ILE A 302 16.78 26.21 -12.04
C ILE A 302 17.14 27.67 -11.74
N PHE A 303 16.19 28.48 -11.29
CA PHE A 303 16.44 29.89 -11.02
C PHE A 303 17.30 30.09 -9.78
N LEU A 304 16.96 29.39 -8.68
CA LEU A 304 17.62 29.59 -7.39
C LEU A 304 19.08 29.11 -7.41
N LYS A 305 19.35 27.95 -8.00
CA LYS A 305 20.72 27.42 -8.13
C LYS A 305 21.63 28.32 -8.95
N ASN A 306 21.07 29.07 -9.90
CA ASN A 306 21.81 29.98 -10.78
C ASN A 306 21.76 31.44 -10.29
N GLY A 307 21.34 31.67 -9.04
CA GLY A 307 21.43 32.98 -8.41
C GLY A 307 20.47 34.03 -8.96
N PHE A 308 19.36 33.61 -9.58
CA PHE A 308 18.39 34.55 -10.16
C PHE A 308 17.53 35.23 -9.08
N VAL A 309 17.96 36.42 -8.68
CA VAL A 309 17.38 37.20 -7.56
C VAL A 309 15.85 37.39 -7.65
N PRO A 310 15.25 37.75 -8.81
CA PRO A 310 13.80 37.95 -8.87
C PRO A 310 12.98 36.70 -8.50
N ALA A 311 13.49 35.51 -8.83
CA ALA A 311 12.85 34.26 -8.43
C ALA A 311 12.98 34.01 -6.92
N PHE A 312 14.16 34.24 -6.36
CA PHE A 312 14.38 34.10 -4.92
C PHE A 312 13.49 35.05 -4.10
N GLU A 313 13.40 36.31 -4.51
CA GLU A 313 12.52 37.29 -3.85
C GLU A 313 11.05 36.83 -3.88
N LYS A 314 10.53 36.43 -5.05
CA LYS A 314 9.14 35.97 -5.17
C LYS A 314 8.90 34.70 -4.36
N TYR A 315 9.76 33.69 -4.50
CA TYR A 315 9.60 32.39 -3.85
C TYR A 315 9.76 32.47 -2.34
N GLY A 316 10.71 33.25 -1.83
CA GLY A 316 10.89 33.39 -0.40
C GLY A 316 9.77 34.19 0.29
N ILE A 317 9.13 35.14 -0.41
CA ILE A 317 7.95 35.85 0.11
C ILE A 317 6.75 34.90 0.26
N ILE A 318 6.55 33.98 -0.68
CA ILE A 318 5.40 33.06 -0.67
C ILE A 318 5.67 31.76 0.10
N ALA A 319 6.94 31.42 0.35
CA ALA A 319 7.35 30.19 1.02
C ALA A 319 6.60 29.87 2.33
N PRO A 320 6.35 30.84 3.24
CA PRO A 320 5.59 30.58 4.47
C PRO A 320 4.14 30.12 4.23
N PHE A 321 3.59 30.38 3.04
CA PHE A 321 2.21 30.08 2.67
C PHE A 321 2.08 28.81 1.81
N ILE A 322 3.20 28.18 1.43
CA ILE A 322 3.21 26.94 0.65
C ILE A 322 2.81 25.77 1.55
N ARG A 323 1.72 25.08 1.20
CA ARG A 323 1.21 23.90 1.94
C ARG A 323 1.88 22.58 1.54
N ASN A 324 2.63 22.59 0.43
CA ASN A 324 3.23 21.40 -0.16
C ASN A 324 4.71 21.28 0.25
N ASN A 325 5.11 20.12 0.75
CA ASN A 325 6.41 19.95 1.41
C ASN A 325 7.59 19.76 0.44
N ASN A 326 7.36 19.65 -0.87
CA ASN A 326 8.44 19.33 -1.82
C ASN A 326 9.19 20.58 -2.30
N GLU A 327 8.56 21.76 -2.27
CA GLU A 327 9.19 23.02 -2.70
C GLU A 327 9.96 23.71 -1.55
N ILE A 328 9.53 23.54 -0.31
CA ILE A 328 10.15 24.13 0.88
C ILE A 328 11.65 23.77 0.99
N PRO A 329 12.06 22.48 0.89
CA PRO A 329 13.47 22.11 0.95
C PRO A 329 14.33 22.74 -0.14
N ILE A 330 13.75 22.99 -1.33
CA ILE A 330 14.45 23.65 -2.44
C ILE A 330 14.72 25.10 -2.07
N ILE A 331 13.74 25.82 -1.52
CA ILE A 331 13.91 27.23 -1.12
C ILE A 331 14.88 27.33 0.06
N GLU A 332 14.76 26.45 1.06
CA GLU A 332 15.65 26.42 2.23
C GLU A 332 17.11 26.20 1.86
N LYS A 333 17.36 25.30 0.89
CA LYS A 333 18.70 24.98 0.40
C LYS A 333 19.48 26.23 -0.05
N TYR A 334 18.80 27.17 -0.71
CA TYR A 334 19.41 28.40 -1.23
C TYR A 334 19.22 29.62 -0.29
N SER A 335 18.45 29.48 0.79
CA SER A 335 18.14 30.60 1.70
C SER A 335 19.27 30.88 2.72
N PRO A 336 19.49 32.17 3.07
CA PRO A 336 20.41 32.56 4.14
C PRO A 336 19.84 32.28 5.53
N VAL A 337 18.52 32.21 5.67
CA VAL A 337 17.78 32.03 6.93
C VAL A 337 16.71 30.94 6.75
N GLY A 338 16.10 30.49 7.86
CA GLY A 338 14.97 29.55 7.79
C GLY A 338 13.72 30.18 7.16
N ILE A 339 12.80 29.35 6.65
CA ILE A 339 11.59 29.83 5.96
C ILE A 339 10.75 30.79 6.81
N GLY A 340 10.66 30.55 8.12
CA GLY A 340 9.89 31.40 9.04
C GLY A 340 10.31 32.87 9.01
N ASP A 341 11.60 33.13 8.85
CA ASP A 341 12.18 34.49 8.87
C ASP A 341 12.50 35.01 7.45
N LEU A 342 12.30 34.18 6.42
CA LEU A 342 12.78 34.43 5.07
C LEU A 342 12.08 35.63 4.42
N GLN A 343 10.77 35.77 4.63
CA GLN A 343 10.00 36.88 4.08
C GLN A 343 10.51 38.23 4.64
N ASP A 344 10.69 38.33 5.95
CA ASP A 344 11.18 39.54 6.61
C ASP A 344 12.61 39.87 6.19
N TRP A 345 13.45 38.83 6.05
CA TRP A 345 14.81 39.00 5.56
C TRP A 345 14.84 39.55 4.12
N ILE A 346 13.98 39.06 3.22
CA ILE A 346 13.89 39.55 1.83
C ILE A 346 13.42 41.00 1.79
N ILE A 347 12.37 41.34 2.55
CA ILE A 347 11.84 42.71 2.60
C ILE A 347 12.92 43.68 3.09
N LYS A 348 13.66 43.30 4.14
CA LYS A 348 14.73 44.12 4.73
C LYS A 348 15.91 44.35 3.78
N ASN A 349 16.26 43.36 2.97
CA ASN A 349 17.44 43.40 2.11
C ASN A 349 17.13 43.69 0.63
N LYS A 350 15.89 44.03 0.30
CA LYS A 350 15.42 44.28 -1.06
C LYS A 350 16.36 45.23 -1.82
N GLY A 351 16.78 44.83 -3.01
CA GLY A 351 17.72 45.59 -3.84
C GLY A 351 19.22 45.38 -3.55
N ASN A 352 19.56 44.73 -2.42
CA ASN A 352 20.93 44.36 -2.01
C ASN A 352 21.12 42.85 -1.90
N ILE A 353 20.21 42.07 -2.47
CA ILE A 353 20.29 40.60 -2.48
C ILE A 353 21.24 40.18 -3.59
N VAL A 354 22.20 39.33 -3.24
CA VAL A 354 23.17 38.73 -4.16
C VAL A 354 23.20 37.22 -3.97
N PHE A 355 23.69 36.49 -4.97
CA PHE A 355 23.95 35.06 -4.86
C PHE A 355 25.43 34.81 -4.59
N ASP A 356 25.75 34.24 -3.44
CA ASP A 356 27.10 33.85 -3.09
C ASP A 356 27.40 32.46 -3.67
N ARG A 357 28.27 32.43 -4.69
CA ARG A 357 28.67 31.20 -5.39
C ARG A 357 29.49 30.25 -4.52
N LYS A 358 30.18 30.75 -3.48
CA LYS A 358 31.00 29.92 -2.59
C LYS A 358 30.13 29.12 -1.65
N THR A 359 29.11 29.75 -1.07
CA THR A 359 28.17 29.08 -0.17
C THR A 359 27.00 28.44 -0.92
N GLY A 360 26.75 28.84 -2.17
CA GLY A 360 25.60 28.41 -2.96
C GLY A 360 24.28 28.96 -2.42
N LYS A 361 24.31 30.09 -1.71
CA LYS A 361 23.16 30.69 -1.04
C LYS A 361 23.00 32.15 -1.40
N PHE A 362 21.78 32.67 -1.28
CA PHE A 362 21.54 34.10 -1.33
C PHE A 362 22.04 34.77 -0.05
N ALA A 363 22.54 36.00 -0.19
CA ALA A 363 23.09 36.79 0.90
C ALA A 363 22.77 38.27 0.69
N ALA A 364 22.92 39.06 1.76
CA ALA A 364 22.90 40.51 1.65
C ALA A 364 24.32 40.96 1.30
N GLY A 365 24.48 41.70 0.20
CA GLY A 365 25.79 42.14 -0.26
C GLY A 365 25.72 43.49 -1.00
N ASN A 366 26.85 44.20 -1.01
CA ASN A 366 27.05 45.32 -1.90
C ASN A 366 27.41 44.77 -3.30
N LYS A 367 26.86 45.35 -4.37
CA LYS A 367 27.15 44.97 -5.77
C LYS A 367 28.63 45.00 -6.17
N ALA A 368 29.53 45.45 -5.30
CA ALA A 368 30.96 45.63 -5.56
C ALA A 368 31.82 44.37 -5.36
N ASP A 369 31.31 43.32 -4.71
CA ASP A 369 32.10 42.12 -4.37
C ASP A 369 31.92 40.96 -5.38
N GLN A 370 31.46 41.24 -6.61
CA GLN A 370 31.07 40.24 -7.62
C GLN A 370 32.00 40.13 -8.85
N GLU A 371 33.22 40.67 -8.81
CA GLU A 371 34.25 40.38 -9.82
C GLU A 371 34.98 39.05 -9.58
#